data_AF-A0A2I0GXN9-F1
#
_entry.id   AF-A0A2I0GXN9-F1
#
_cell.length_a   1.000
_cell.length_b   1.000
_cell.length_c   1.000
_cell.angle_alpha   90.00
_cell.angle_beta   90.00
_cell.angle_gamma   90.00
#
_symmetry.space_group_name_H-M   'P 1'
#
loop_
_entity.id
_entity.type
_entity.pdbx_description
1 polymer ?
#
loop_
_entity_poly.entity_id
_entity_poly.type
_entity_poly.pdbx_seq_one_letter_code
_entity_poly.pdbx_strand_id
1 'polypeptide(L)'
;MSFKLVAQVMDIKVGSPLRKIILIKLADQANDEGVCWPSYESIAKTCEISKRSVITHIQKLEKQGFLRIEKRYNKDAGKNFSNKYHLTLSKGSANDSPLEGGANAALVQMSVEGSEGDSLGSEGAAPEPINEPVNEPINKEVGAKKDKSAFDALSYPVPSFVDKENWNDFVEMRKRIKKPLTETACKRLVNKIIKLDEDGFDVNDSLDYSITGDYQTVFERKRKTITQGNTHASNQSANNKPRRETTEEYKQRMQREFNQEFGIEVQPGSHTDCYS
;
A
#
# COMPACT_ATOMS: atom_id res chain seq x y z
N MET A 1 -3.49 -38.94 4.06
CA MET A 1 -3.54 -38.36 2.71
C MET A 1 -4.77 -38.94 2.03
N SER A 2 -5.61 -38.11 1.41
CA SER A 2 -6.85 -38.58 0.75
C SER A 2 -6.80 -38.29 -0.74
N PHE A 3 -6.57 -39.34 -1.54
CA PHE A 3 -6.51 -39.21 -3.00
C PHE A 3 -7.86 -38.76 -3.60
N LYS A 4 -8.97 -39.17 -2.99
CA LYS A 4 -10.33 -38.80 -3.42
C LYS A 4 -10.54 -37.29 -3.40
N LEU A 5 -10.10 -36.61 -2.34
CA LEU A 5 -10.23 -35.15 -2.23
C LEU A 5 -9.36 -34.44 -3.24
N VAL A 6 -8.14 -34.94 -3.50
CA VAL A 6 -7.27 -34.37 -4.54
C VAL A 6 -7.91 -34.45 -5.92
N ALA A 7 -8.48 -35.61 -6.27
CA ALA A 7 -9.21 -35.78 -7.53
C ALA A 7 -10.39 -34.81 -7.64
N GLN A 8 -11.21 -34.69 -6.60
CA GLN A 8 -12.29 -33.70 -6.56
C GLN A 8 -11.80 -32.27 -6.74
N VAL A 9 -10.68 -31.90 -6.09
CA VAL A 9 -10.07 -30.58 -6.28
C VAL A 9 -9.70 -30.38 -7.74
N MET A 10 -9.16 -31.38 -8.45
CA MET A 10 -8.74 -31.26 -9.85
C MET A 10 -9.89 -30.90 -10.80
N ASP A 11 -11.10 -31.37 -10.54
CA ASP A 11 -12.26 -31.07 -11.37
C ASP A 11 -12.85 -29.66 -11.12
N ILE A 12 -12.59 -29.08 -9.94
CA ILE A 12 -13.15 -27.78 -9.53
C ILE A 12 -12.44 -26.59 -10.18
N LYS A 13 -13.20 -25.64 -10.76
CA LYS A 13 -12.66 -24.37 -11.27
C LYS A 13 -12.51 -23.33 -10.15
N VAL A 14 -11.27 -23.15 -9.67
CA VAL A 14 -10.93 -22.17 -8.61
C VAL A 14 -10.65 -20.77 -9.17
N GLY A 15 -10.31 -20.66 -10.46
CA GLY A 15 -10.04 -19.39 -11.15
C GLY A 15 -8.66 -18.77 -10.88
N SER A 16 -7.73 -19.49 -10.24
CA SER A 16 -6.31 -19.11 -10.17
C SER A 16 -5.42 -20.33 -9.96
N PRO A 17 -4.29 -20.44 -10.68
CA PRO A 17 -3.40 -21.57 -10.57
C PRO A 17 -2.80 -21.71 -9.17
N LEU A 18 -2.34 -20.60 -8.57
CA LEU A 18 -1.78 -20.62 -7.21
C LEU A 18 -2.80 -21.07 -6.16
N ARG A 19 -4.06 -20.59 -6.26
CA ARG A 19 -5.14 -21.02 -5.35
C ARG A 19 -5.46 -22.51 -5.52
N LYS A 20 -5.46 -23.00 -6.76
CA LYS A 20 -5.66 -24.40 -7.11
C LYS A 20 -4.55 -25.28 -6.50
N ILE A 21 -3.28 -24.91 -6.67
CA ILE A 21 -2.14 -25.66 -6.12
C ILE A 21 -2.19 -25.71 -4.59
N ILE A 22 -2.49 -24.59 -3.93
CA ILE A 22 -2.66 -24.55 -2.47
C ILE A 22 -3.79 -25.49 -2.03
N LEU A 23 -4.93 -25.47 -2.72
CA LEU A 23 -6.06 -26.33 -2.40
C LEU A 23 -5.73 -27.82 -2.60
N ILE A 24 -5.00 -28.16 -3.67
CA ILE A 24 -4.48 -29.52 -3.91
C ILE A 24 -3.58 -29.93 -2.75
N LYS A 25 -2.67 -29.06 -2.30
CA LYS A 25 -1.77 -29.37 -1.19
C LYS A 25 -2.52 -29.65 0.12
N LEU A 26 -3.57 -28.90 0.39
CA LEU A 26 -4.42 -29.14 1.57
C LEU A 26 -5.18 -30.46 1.44
N ALA A 27 -5.69 -30.79 0.25
CA ALA A 27 -6.39 -32.06 0.00
C ALA A 27 -5.47 -33.28 0.11
N ASP A 28 -4.24 -33.17 -0.37
CA ASP A 28 -3.19 -34.19 -0.25
C ASP A 28 -2.96 -34.55 1.23
N GLN A 29 -2.92 -33.56 2.12
CA GLN A 29 -2.67 -33.76 3.55
C GLN A 29 -3.94 -33.96 4.39
N ALA A 30 -5.12 -33.95 3.77
CA ALA A 30 -6.38 -34.16 4.48
C ALA A 30 -6.60 -35.62 4.86
N ASN A 31 -7.36 -35.82 5.93
CA ASN A 31 -8.00 -37.10 6.26
C ASN A 31 -9.28 -37.29 5.40
N ASP A 32 -9.96 -38.41 5.57
CA ASP A 32 -11.16 -38.73 4.78
C ASP A 32 -12.35 -37.79 5.06
N GLU A 33 -12.35 -37.11 6.20
CA GLU A 33 -13.32 -36.07 6.56
C GLU A 33 -12.98 -34.70 5.93
N GLY A 34 -11.85 -34.59 5.22
CA GLY A 34 -11.41 -33.33 4.62
C GLY A 34 -10.71 -32.37 5.58
N VAL A 35 -10.18 -32.86 6.70
CA VAL A 35 -9.52 -32.07 7.73
C VAL A 35 -7.99 -32.18 7.61
N CYS A 36 -7.30 -31.05 7.62
CA CYS A 36 -5.83 -30.98 7.67
C CYS A 36 -5.34 -29.80 8.56
N TRP A 37 -4.07 -29.80 8.95
CA TRP A 37 -3.48 -28.72 9.78
C TRP A 37 -2.02 -28.34 9.43
N PRO A 38 -1.65 -28.19 8.15
CA PRO A 38 -0.32 -27.70 7.81
C PRO A 38 -0.10 -26.26 8.27
N SER A 39 1.14 -25.94 8.65
CA SER A 39 1.53 -24.56 8.92
C SER A 39 1.58 -23.76 7.62
N TYR A 40 1.37 -22.44 7.69
CA TYR A 40 1.54 -21.56 6.53
C TYR A 40 2.93 -21.66 5.91
N GLU A 41 3.95 -21.92 6.74
CA GLU A 41 5.33 -22.10 6.30
C GLU A 41 5.50 -23.38 5.46
N SER A 42 4.87 -24.47 5.88
CA SER A 42 4.90 -25.72 5.13
C SER A 42 4.23 -25.57 3.76
N ILE A 43 3.09 -24.87 3.70
CA ILE A 43 2.36 -24.62 2.45
C ILE A 43 3.21 -23.71 1.53
N ALA A 44 3.80 -22.65 2.08
CA ALA A 44 4.66 -21.72 1.36
C ALA A 44 5.83 -22.44 0.67
N LYS A 45 6.51 -23.33 1.39
CA LYS A 45 7.61 -24.13 0.86
C LYS A 45 7.17 -25.04 -0.28
N THR A 46 6.07 -25.78 -0.12
CA THR A 46 5.61 -26.71 -1.16
C THR A 46 5.05 -26.00 -2.39
N CYS A 47 4.41 -24.84 -2.21
CA CYS A 47 3.81 -24.07 -3.30
C CYS A 47 4.77 -23.02 -3.90
N GLU A 48 6.01 -22.94 -3.42
CA GLU A 48 7.05 -21.99 -3.85
C GLU A 48 6.59 -20.52 -3.88
N ILE A 49 5.84 -20.12 -2.86
CA ILE A 49 5.30 -18.77 -2.73
C ILE A 49 5.56 -18.19 -1.36
N SER A 50 5.56 -16.85 -1.28
CA SER A 50 5.71 -16.19 0.01
C SER A 50 4.60 -16.58 0.99
N LYS A 51 4.95 -16.67 2.28
CA LYS A 51 3.98 -16.90 3.36
C LYS A 51 2.82 -15.90 3.34
N ARG A 52 3.09 -14.64 2.97
CA ARG A 52 2.05 -13.61 2.83
C ARG A 52 1.06 -13.96 1.73
N SER A 53 1.55 -14.42 0.58
CA SER A 53 0.71 -14.86 -0.54
C SER A 53 -0.16 -16.05 -0.15
N VAL A 54 0.39 -17.03 0.57
CA VAL A 54 -0.38 -18.18 1.09
C VAL A 54 -1.56 -17.71 1.92
N ILE A 55 -1.33 -16.82 2.89
CA ILE A 55 -2.40 -16.29 3.77
C ILE A 55 -3.49 -15.62 2.94
N THR A 56 -3.10 -14.76 1.99
CA THR A 56 -4.07 -14.06 1.12
C THR A 56 -4.85 -15.03 0.23
N HIS A 57 -4.22 -16.06 -0.31
CA HIS A 57 -4.89 -17.05 -1.15
C HIS A 57 -5.84 -17.94 -0.35
N ILE A 58 -5.45 -18.37 0.85
CA ILE A 58 -6.31 -19.16 1.75
C ILE A 58 -7.54 -18.36 2.17
N GLN A 59 -7.40 -17.08 2.50
CA GLN A 59 -8.54 -16.19 2.78
C GLN A 59 -9.49 -16.07 1.59
N LYS A 60 -8.95 -16.02 0.36
CA LYS A 60 -9.78 -16.02 -0.85
C LYS A 60 -10.50 -17.35 -1.06
N LEU A 61 -9.83 -18.48 -0.83
CA LEU A 61 -10.45 -19.81 -0.89
C LEU A 61 -11.57 -19.97 0.13
N GLU A 62 -11.37 -19.45 1.35
CA GLU A 62 -12.40 -19.42 2.39
C GLU A 62 -13.60 -18.56 1.97
N LYS A 63 -13.35 -17.35 1.45
CA LYS A 63 -14.40 -16.48 0.93
C LYS A 63 -15.18 -17.11 -0.23
N GLN A 64 -14.52 -17.93 -1.04
CA GLN A 64 -15.15 -18.68 -2.14
C GLN A 64 -15.86 -19.96 -1.67
N GLY A 65 -15.80 -20.30 -0.38
CA GLY A 65 -16.48 -21.47 0.17
C GLY A 65 -15.80 -22.81 -0.11
N PHE A 66 -14.54 -22.81 -0.58
CA PHE A 66 -13.80 -24.06 -0.83
C PHE A 66 -13.24 -24.70 0.44
N LEU A 67 -13.05 -23.91 1.50
CA LEU A 67 -12.58 -24.37 2.81
C LEU A 67 -13.08 -23.47 3.93
N ARG A 68 -12.98 -23.95 5.17
CA ARG A 68 -13.19 -23.18 6.41
C ARG A 68 -11.95 -23.26 7.28
N ILE A 69 -11.58 -22.14 7.91
CA ILE A 69 -10.43 -22.06 8.82
C ILE A 69 -10.90 -22.10 10.28
N GLU A 70 -10.33 -23.01 11.05
CA GLU A 70 -10.47 -23.06 12.51
C GLU A 70 -9.14 -22.67 13.16
N LYS A 71 -9.13 -21.49 13.78
CA LYS A 71 -7.96 -20.99 14.51
C LYS A 71 -7.84 -21.73 15.83
N ARG A 72 -6.63 -22.21 16.13
CA ARG A 72 -6.34 -22.97 17.35
C ARG A 72 -5.39 -22.19 18.24
N TYR A 73 -5.77 -22.00 19.50
CA TYR A 73 -4.98 -21.30 20.50
C TYR A 73 -4.65 -22.25 21.66
N ASN A 74 -3.37 -22.30 22.05
CA ASN A 74 -2.94 -23.00 23.26
C ASN A 74 -3.03 -22.04 24.45
N LYS A 75 -3.96 -22.28 25.37
CA LYS A 75 -4.08 -21.47 26.60
C LYS A 75 -2.88 -21.67 27.52
N ASP A 76 -2.32 -22.87 27.57
CA ASP A 76 -1.26 -23.24 28.51
C ASP A 76 0.10 -22.70 28.06
N ALA A 77 0.38 -22.74 26.76
CA ALA A 77 1.65 -22.27 26.19
C ALA A 77 1.63 -20.80 25.72
N GLY A 78 0.49 -20.11 25.79
CA GLY A 78 0.33 -18.73 25.32
C GLY A 78 0.61 -18.53 23.82
N LYS A 79 0.52 -19.59 23.02
CA LYS A 79 0.94 -19.62 21.61
C LYS A 79 -0.18 -20.12 20.70
N ASN A 80 -0.22 -19.57 19.48
CA ASN A 80 -1.11 -20.07 18.43
C ASN A 80 -0.58 -21.39 17.87
N PHE A 81 -1.47 -22.37 17.70
CA PHE A 81 -1.17 -23.57 16.92
C PHE A 81 -1.36 -23.29 15.42
N SER A 82 -0.90 -24.21 14.58
CA SER A 82 -1.30 -24.23 13.17
C SER A 82 -2.83 -24.29 13.07
N ASN A 83 -3.38 -23.53 12.12
CA ASN A 83 -4.80 -23.56 11.84
C ASN A 83 -5.23 -24.95 11.36
N LYS A 84 -6.44 -25.35 11.73
CA LYS A 84 -7.09 -26.54 11.18
C LYS A 84 -7.99 -26.09 10.02
N TYR A 85 -7.82 -26.72 8.86
CA TYR A 85 -8.60 -26.44 7.66
C TYR A 85 -9.59 -27.57 7.43
N HIS A 86 -10.83 -27.21 7.14
CA HIS A 86 -11.91 -28.11 6.79
C HIS A 86 -12.26 -27.87 5.31
N LEU A 87 -12.01 -28.86 4.45
CA LEU A 87 -12.25 -28.75 3.01
C LEU A 87 -13.74 -28.96 2.70
N THR A 88 -14.34 -28.00 2.00
CA THR A 88 -15.77 -28.00 1.65
C THR A 88 -15.94 -28.03 0.13
N LEU A 89 -15.34 -29.04 -0.51
CA LEU A 89 -15.23 -29.15 -1.97
C LEU A 89 -16.60 -29.28 -2.67
N SER A 90 -17.61 -29.83 -1.99
CA SER A 90 -18.96 -29.98 -2.53
C SER A 90 -19.71 -28.66 -2.72
N LYS A 91 -19.39 -27.63 -1.93
CA LYS A 91 -20.10 -26.34 -1.97
C LYS A 91 -19.51 -25.35 -2.96
N GLY A 92 -18.22 -25.47 -3.26
CA GLY A 92 -17.52 -24.52 -4.13
C GLY A 92 -17.73 -24.72 -5.64
N SER A 93 -18.26 -25.87 -6.06
CA SER A 93 -18.54 -26.18 -7.48
C SER A 93 -19.87 -25.60 -7.99
N ALA A 94 -20.72 -25.07 -7.10
CA ALA A 94 -22.06 -24.58 -7.44
C ALA A 94 -22.09 -23.08 -7.80
N ASN A 95 -21.06 -22.56 -8.50
CA ASN A 95 -21.03 -21.17 -8.96
C ASN A 95 -21.36 -21.04 -10.47
N ASP A 96 -22.25 -21.90 -10.97
CA ASP A 96 -23.12 -21.64 -12.13
C ASP A 96 -24.56 -21.93 -11.71
N SER A 97 -25.12 -21.07 -10.85
CA SER A 97 -26.55 -20.74 -10.78
C SER A 97 -26.78 -19.61 -9.76
N PRO A 98 -27.63 -18.61 -10.07
CA PRO A 98 -28.04 -17.57 -9.14
C PRO A 98 -29.13 -18.08 -8.18
N LEU A 99 -28.98 -17.69 -6.91
CA LEU A 99 -30.01 -17.57 -5.87
C LEU A 99 -30.92 -18.77 -5.48
N GLU A 100 -31.18 -18.80 -4.17
CA GLU A 100 -32.26 -19.45 -3.40
C GLU A 100 -32.01 -20.88 -2.86
N GLY A 101 -32.42 -21.22 -1.63
CA GLY A 101 -33.43 -20.57 -0.77
C GLY A 101 -33.32 -20.90 0.73
N GLY A 102 -34.24 -20.41 1.56
CA GLY A 102 -35.40 -19.62 1.15
C GLY A 102 -36.32 -19.19 2.29
N ALA A 103 -37.44 -18.61 1.89
CA ALA A 103 -38.74 -18.69 2.55
C ALA A 103 -39.85 -18.15 1.60
N ASN A 104 -40.70 -19.07 1.16
CA ASN A 104 -42.14 -18.96 0.89
C ASN A 104 -42.72 -18.06 -0.24
N ALA A 105 -43.49 -18.76 -1.08
CA ALA A 105 -44.77 -18.38 -1.70
C ALA A 105 -44.77 -17.33 -2.82
N ALA A 106 -44.97 -17.78 -4.07
CA ALA A 106 -46.23 -17.65 -4.81
C ALA A 106 -46.03 -17.96 -6.31
N LEU A 107 -47.00 -18.71 -6.86
CA LEU A 107 -47.24 -18.99 -8.27
C LEU A 107 -47.21 -17.73 -9.15
N VAL A 108 -46.51 -17.75 -10.29
CA VAL A 108 -47.01 -17.24 -11.58
C VAL A 108 -46.32 -18.00 -12.73
N GLN A 109 -47.11 -18.68 -13.56
CA GLN A 109 -46.73 -19.19 -14.87
C GLN A 109 -46.62 -18.03 -15.87
N MET A 110 -45.62 -18.05 -16.75
CA MET A 110 -45.81 -17.60 -18.13
C MET A 110 -44.74 -18.20 -19.04
N SER A 111 -45.22 -18.95 -20.02
CA SER A 111 -44.53 -19.52 -21.18
C SER A 111 -44.19 -18.44 -22.21
N VAL A 112 -43.00 -18.50 -22.82
CA VAL A 112 -42.78 -18.09 -24.22
C VAL A 112 -41.66 -18.94 -24.84
N GLU A 113 -41.98 -19.51 -26.01
CA GLU A 113 -41.16 -20.36 -26.87
C GLU A 113 -40.07 -19.60 -27.65
N GLY A 114 -39.08 -20.37 -28.12
CA GLY A 114 -38.59 -20.27 -29.50
C GLY A 114 -37.18 -19.70 -29.68
N SER A 115 -36.21 -20.55 -30.00
CA SER A 115 -35.75 -20.75 -31.39
C SER A 115 -34.43 -21.50 -31.42
N GLU A 116 -34.45 -22.65 -32.08
CA GLU A 116 -33.32 -23.48 -32.46
C GLU A 116 -32.63 -22.86 -33.70
N GLY A 117 -31.33 -23.06 -33.83
CA GLY A 117 -30.53 -22.51 -34.93
C GLY A 117 -29.12 -23.08 -34.96
N ASP A 118 -29.03 -24.26 -35.56
CA ASP A 118 -27.86 -25.07 -35.91
C ASP A 118 -26.90 -24.38 -36.91
N SER A 119 -25.58 -24.49 -36.73
CA SER A 119 -24.63 -24.65 -37.85
C SER A 119 -23.18 -24.94 -37.44
N LEU A 120 -22.63 -25.93 -38.13
CA LEU A 120 -21.29 -26.51 -38.09
C LEU A 120 -20.30 -25.85 -39.08
N GLY A 121 -18.99 -25.95 -38.77
CA GLY A 121 -17.84 -25.89 -39.70
C GLY A 121 -17.35 -24.48 -40.07
N SER A 122 -16.10 -24.20 -40.42
CA SER A 122 -14.85 -24.96 -40.59
C SER A 122 -13.69 -23.94 -40.68
N GLU A 123 -12.49 -24.37 -40.31
CA GLU A 123 -11.16 -23.99 -40.83
C GLU A 123 -10.72 -22.51 -40.99
N GLY A 124 -9.64 -22.19 -40.27
CA GLY A 124 -8.36 -21.78 -40.89
C GLY A 124 -8.24 -20.37 -41.44
N ALA A 125 -7.75 -19.44 -40.62
CA ALA A 125 -6.81 -18.39 -41.05
C ALA A 125 -6.25 -17.65 -39.83
N ALA A 126 -4.92 -17.66 -39.69
CA ALA A 126 -4.23 -16.73 -38.80
C ALA A 126 -4.32 -15.29 -39.37
N PRO A 127 -4.48 -14.26 -38.52
CA PRO A 127 -4.18 -12.90 -38.93
C PRO A 127 -2.99 -12.31 -38.15
N GLU A 128 -2.10 -11.67 -38.91
CA GLU A 128 -1.00 -10.81 -38.49
C GLU A 128 -1.46 -9.55 -37.72
N PRO A 129 -0.57 -8.87 -36.96
CA PRO A 129 -0.96 -7.79 -36.07
C PRO A 129 -1.08 -6.45 -36.80
N ILE A 130 -2.29 -5.88 -36.81
CA ILE A 130 -2.53 -4.48 -37.18
C ILE A 130 -2.70 -3.68 -35.89
N ASN A 131 -1.69 -2.87 -35.57
CA ASN A 131 -1.80 -1.78 -34.62
C ASN A 131 -2.47 -0.60 -35.33
N GLU A 132 -3.60 -0.10 -34.81
CA GLU A 132 -3.94 1.32 -34.89
C GLU A 132 -4.96 1.69 -33.78
N PRO A 133 -4.89 2.92 -33.23
CA PRO A 133 -5.51 3.26 -31.95
C PRO A 133 -6.93 3.80 -32.14
N VAL A 134 -7.93 3.11 -31.58
CA VAL A 134 -9.29 3.63 -31.45
C VAL A 134 -9.43 4.36 -30.12
N ASN A 135 -9.55 5.68 -30.21
CA ASN A 135 -9.97 6.55 -29.14
C ASN A 135 -11.52 6.58 -29.08
N GLU A 136 -12.03 6.88 -27.89
CA GLU A 136 -13.43 7.21 -27.52
C GLU A 136 -14.38 6.06 -27.12
N PRO A 137 -15.45 6.34 -26.34
CA PRO A 137 -15.37 6.56 -24.90
C PRO A 137 -16.38 5.65 -24.15
N ILE A 138 -15.92 4.77 -23.26
CA ILE A 138 -16.83 3.94 -22.47
C ILE A 138 -17.28 4.69 -21.21
N ASN A 139 -18.50 5.23 -21.31
CA ASN A 139 -19.38 5.57 -20.19
C ASN A 139 -19.34 4.46 -19.12
N LYS A 140 -18.90 4.83 -17.91
CA LYS A 140 -19.20 4.07 -16.68
C LYS A 140 -20.19 4.87 -15.86
N GLU A 141 -21.43 4.43 -15.88
CA GLU A 141 -22.46 4.90 -14.96
C GLU A 141 -22.10 4.50 -13.51
N VAL A 142 -21.70 5.53 -12.77
CA VAL A 142 -22.23 5.94 -11.46
C VAL A 142 -22.63 4.82 -10.49
N GLY A 143 -21.62 4.28 -9.81
CA GLY A 143 -21.78 3.93 -8.40
C GLY A 143 -21.63 5.20 -7.56
N ALA A 144 -22.72 5.63 -6.91
CA ALA A 144 -22.86 6.85 -6.12
C ALA A 144 -21.60 7.27 -5.35
N LYS A 145 -20.85 8.22 -5.94
CA LYS A 145 -19.85 8.99 -5.19
C LYS A 145 -20.62 10.09 -4.47
N LYS A 146 -20.71 10.00 -3.14
CA LYS A 146 -20.92 11.18 -2.33
C LYS A 146 -19.82 12.17 -2.70
N ASP A 147 -20.21 13.32 -3.23
CA ASP A 147 -19.34 14.48 -3.38
C ASP A 147 -18.80 14.85 -2.01
N LYS A 148 -17.64 14.28 -1.67
CA LYS A 148 -16.81 14.79 -0.59
C LYS A 148 -16.02 15.90 -1.25
N SER A 149 -16.44 17.14 -1.00
CA SER A 149 -15.64 18.33 -1.23
C SER A 149 -14.17 18.00 -0.97
N ALA A 150 -13.30 18.19 -1.97
CA ALA A 150 -11.88 17.96 -1.84
C ALA A 150 -11.40 18.76 -0.62
N PHE A 151 -11.08 18.06 0.47
CA PHE A 151 -10.68 18.70 1.70
C PHE A 151 -9.39 19.46 1.43
N ASP A 152 -9.43 20.79 1.60
CA ASP A 152 -8.28 21.64 1.35
C ASP A 152 -7.32 21.58 2.55
N ALA A 153 -6.30 20.73 2.42
CA ALA A 153 -5.28 20.54 3.45
C ALA A 153 -4.41 21.80 3.69
N LEU A 154 -4.43 22.76 2.76
CA LEU A 154 -3.72 24.04 2.90
C LEU A 154 -4.42 24.97 3.90
N SER A 155 -5.74 24.83 4.08
CA SER A 155 -6.53 25.67 4.97
C SER A 155 -6.68 25.09 6.39
N TYR A 156 -5.98 24.00 6.72
CA TYR A 156 -6.11 23.36 8.03
C TYR A 156 -5.38 24.17 9.12
N PRO A 157 -5.96 24.37 10.32
CA PRO A 157 -5.29 25.09 11.40
C PRO A 157 -4.06 24.31 11.88
N VAL A 158 -2.88 24.86 11.62
CA VAL A 158 -1.60 24.35 12.11
C VAL A 158 -1.19 25.17 13.35
N PRO A 159 -0.58 24.55 14.38
CA PRO A 159 -0.05 25.29 15.54
C PRO A 159 0.96 26.38 15.15
N SER A 160 1.03 27.44 15.95
CA SER A 160 1.83 28.65 15.65
C SER A 160 3.35 28.44 15.62
N PHE A 161 3.85 27.33 16.18
CA PHE A 161 5.27 26.98 16.17
C PHE A 161 5.70 26.23 14.90
N VAL A 162 4.77 25.92 14.00
CA VAL A 162 5.06 25.30 12.71
C VAL A 162 5.07 26.38 11.63
N ASP A 163 6.14 26.42 10.85
CA ASP A 163 6.22 27.34 9.73
C ASP A 163 5.20 26.97 8.64
N LYS A 164 4.42 27.97 8.19
CA LYS A 164 3.39 27.78 7.17
C LYS A 164 3.97 27.29 5.85
N GLU A 165 5.20 27.69 5.55
CA GLU A 165 5.95 27.26 4.37
C GLU A 165 6.26 25.75 4.43
N ASN A 166 6.86 25.27 5.52
CA ASN A 166 7.16 23.84 5.70
C ASN A 166 5.90 22.97 5.71
N TRP A 167 4.79 23.48 6.24
CA TRP A 167 3.50 22.78 6.16
C TRP A 167 2.99 22.66 4.72
N ASN A 168 3.06 23.75 3.95
CA ASN A 168 2.64 23.74 2.55
C ASN A 168 3.50 22.78 1.71
N ASP A 169 4.82 22.80 1.90
CA ASP A 169 5.76 21.89 1.24
C ASP A 169 5.46 20.43 1.56
N PHE A 170 5.12 20.13 2.81
CA PHE A 170 4.70 18.79 3.22
C PHE A 170 3.39 18.36 2.54
N VAL A 171 2.40 19.27 2.44
CA VAL A 171 1.12 19.00 1.75
C VAL A 171 1.35 18.79 0.25
N GLU A 172 2.23 19.57 -0.37
CA GLU A 172 2.60 19.42 -1.78
C GLU A 172 3.32 18.09 -2.04
N MET A 173 4.28 17.71 -1.19
CA MET A 173 4.93 16.40 -1.24
C MET A 173 3.89 15.27 -1.17
N ARG A 174 2.89 15.36 -0.28
CA ARG A 174 1.80 14.37 -0.18
C ARG A 174 0.96 14.26 -1.45
N LYS A 175 0.73 15.39 -2.15
CA LYS A 175 0.06 15.41 -3.46
C LYS A 175 0.94 14.73 -4.51
N ARG A 176 2.25 15.03 -4.55
CA ARG A 176 3.23 14.43 -5.47
C ARG A 176 3.29 12.91 -5.37
N ILE A 177 3.35 12.36 -4.15
CA ILE A 177 3.35 10.89 -3.93
C ILE A 177 1.97 10.22 -4.13
N LYS A 178 0.99 10.95 -4.67
CA LYS A 178 -0.39 10.50 -4.94
C LYS A 178 -1.14 10.00 -3.71
N LYS A 179 -0.80 10.52 -2.52
CA LYS A 179 -1.45 10.20 -1.24
C LYS A 179 -1.84 11.50 -0.50
N PRO A 180 -2.81 12.26 -1.05
CA PRO A 180 -3.21 13.53 -0.48
C PRO A 180 -3.71 13.37 0.96
N LEU A 181 -3.50 14.41 1.75
CA LEU A 181 -3.83 14.40 3.17
C LEU A 181 -5.35 14.43 3.34
N THR A 182 -5.90 13.45 4.07
CA THR A 182 -7.32 13.45 4.48
C THR A 182 -7.47 14.26 5.77
N GLU A 183 -8.68 14.76 6.07
CA GLU A 183 -8.97 15.51 7.30
C GLU A 183 -8.52 14.77 8.58
N THR A 184 -8.79 13.46 8.64
CA THR A 184 -8.38 12.61 9.77
C THR A 184 -6.87 12.42 9.84
N ALA A 185 -6.17 12.41 8.70
CA ALA A 185 -4.72 12.37 8.66
C ALA A 185 -4.12 13.70 9.13
N CYS A 186 -4.72 14.84 8.77
CA CYS A 186 -4.31 16.17 9.26
C CYS A 186 -4.40 16.25 10.79
N LYS A 187 -5.55 15.86 11.36
CA LYS A 187 -5.76 15.80 12.82
C LYS A 187 -4.70 14.97 13.53
N ARG A 188 -4.43 13.76 13.01
CA ARG A 188 -3.41 12.86 13.59
C ARG A 188 -2.00 13.42 13.44
N LEU A 189 -1.70 14.08 12.33
CA LEU A 189 -0.39 14.67 12.06
C LEU A 189 -0.13 15.84 12.99
N VAL A 190 -1.09 16.76 13.12
CA VAL A 190 -1.00 17.90 14.04
C VAL A 190 -0.86 17.45 15.49
N ASN A 191 -1.64 16.47 15.93
CA ASN A 191 -1.46 15.89 17.28
C ASN A 191 -0.08 15.25 17.48
N LYS A 192 0.50 14.67 16.42
CA LYS A 192 1.86 14.12 16.49
C LYS A 192 2.91 15.23 16.56
N ILE A 193 2.71 16.30 15.81
CA ILE A 193 3.58 17.49 15.83
C ILE A 193 3.56 18.15 17.21
N ILE A 194 2.40 18.31 17.84
CA ILE A 194 2.28 18.84 19.21
C ILE A 194 3.06 17.98 20.20
N LYS A 195 2.96 16.65 20.08
CA LYS A 195 3.74 15.75 20.95
C LYS A 195 5.24 15.87 20.75
N LEU A 196 5.69 16.07 19.50
CA LEU A 196 7.12 16.27 19.22
C LEU A 196 7.64 17.58 19.83
N ASP A 197 6.82 18.62 19.83
CA ASP A 197 7.12 19.89 20.50
C ASP A 197 7.16 19.73 22.03
N GLU A 198 6.17 19.04 22.61
CA GLU A 198 6.14 18.68 24.05
C GLU A 198 7.38 17.87 24.48
N ASP A 199 7.85 16.97 23.61
CA ASP A 199 9.05 16.16 23.82
C ASP A 199 10.36 16.94 23.56
N GLY A 200 10.28 18.21 23.15
CA GLY A 200 11.43 19.11 22.96
C GLY A 200 12.21 18.91 21.65
N PHE A 201 11.60 18.24 20.67
CA PHE A 201 12.17 18.10 19.33
C PHE A 201 11.89 19.33 18.48
N ASP A 202 12.82 19.64 17.57
CA ASP A 202 12.61 20.68 16.58
C ASP A 202 11.63 20.18 15.51
N VAL A 203 10.44 20.79 15.50
CA VAL A 203 9.33 20.41 14.65
C VAL A 203 9.60 20.72 13.18
N ASN A 204 10.24 21.85 12.89
CA ASN A 204 10.53 22.26 11.51
C ASN A 204 11.61 21.36 10.89
N ASP A 205 12.68 21.06 11.63
CA ASP A 205 13.70 20.10 11.19
C ASP A 205 13.12 18.69 10.97
N SER A 206 12.14 18.31 11.79
CA SER A 206 11.42 17.04 11.64
C SER A 206 10.53 17.01 10.39
N LEU A 207 9.92 18.14 10.02
CA LEU A 207 9.14 18.28 8.78
C LEU A 207 10.04 18.24 7.55
N ASP A 208 11.17 18.95 7.56
CA ASP A 208 12.14 18.96 6.47
C ASP A 208 12.72 17.56 6.22
N TYR A 209 13.02 16.83 7.29
CA TYR A 209 13.44 15.44 7.20
C TYR A 209 12.37 14.55 6.54
N SER A 210 11.10 14.80 6.85
CA SER A 210 10.00 14.07 6.24
C SER A 210 9.76 14.42 4.77
N ILE A 211 9.98 15.68 4.39
CA ILE A 211 9.87 16.14 3.00
C ILE A 211 10.99 15.54 2.15
N THR A 212 12.24 15.61 2.62
CA THR A 212 13.42 15.09 1.91
C THR A 212 13.38 13.58 1.69
N GLY A 213 12.75 12.82 2.60
CA GLY A 213 12.60 11.37 2.51
C GLY A 213 11.31 10.85 1.88
N ASP A 214 10.43 11.72 1.36
CA ASP A 214 9.08 11.36 0.87
C ASP A 214 8.24 10.58 1.92
N TYR A 215 8.46 10.88 3.20
CA TYR A 215 7.84 10.17 4.29
C TYR A 215 6.40 10.64 4.51
N GLN A 216 5.47 9.69 4.65
CA GLN A 216 4.07 10.00 4.94
C GLN A 216 3.87 10.53 6.38
N THR A 217 4.83 10.42 7.28
CA THR A 217 4.66 10.86 8.69
C THR A 217 5.86 11.69 9.14
N VAL A 218 5.64 12.58 10.11
CA VAL A 218 6.73 13.29 10.80
C VAL A 218 7.46 12.32 11.74
N PHE A 219 8.79 12.32 11.70
CA PHE A 219 9.64 11.47 12.54
C PHE A 219 10.44 12.33 13.51
N GLU A 220 10.73 11.77 14.68
CA GLU A 220 11.66 12.38 15.64
C GLU A 220 13.08 12.42 15.03
N ARG A 221 13.68 13.61 14.96
CA ARG A 221 15.11 13.72 14.66
C ARG A 221 15.86 13.80 15.98
N LYS A 222 16.44 12.67 16.39
CA LYS A 222 17.35 12.65 17.54
C LYS A 222 18.47 13.65 17.29
N ARG A 223 18.57 14.70 18.11
CA ARG A 223 19.73 15.58 18.09
C ARG A 223 20.96 14.69 18.27
N LYS A 224 21.97 14.85 17.42
CA LYS A 224 23.31 14.36 17.76
C LYS A 224 23.70 15.14 19.01
N THR A 225 23.71 14.50 20.17
CA THR A 225 24.41 15.05 21.32
C THR A 225 25.84 15.28 20.86
N ILE A 226 26.26 16.54 20.82
CA ILE A 226 27.68 16.87 20.76
C ILE A 226 28.23 16.38 22.09
N THR A 227 28.59 15.11 22.16
CA THR A 227 29.44 14.61 23.23
C THR A 227 30.75 15.35 23.03
N GLN A 228 31.00 16.39 23.83
CA GLN A 228 32.34 16.91 24.05
C GLN A 228 33.16 15.74 24.61
N GLY A 229 33.74 14.96 23.71
CA GLY A 229 34.66 13.89 24.03
C GLY A 229 35.93 14.51 24.55
N ASN A 230 36.02 14.65 25.87
CA ASN A 230 37.27 14.86 26.56
C ASN A 230 38.14 13.62 26.27
N THR A 231 39.11 13.75 25.36
CA THR A 231 40.10 12.72 25.08
C THR A 231 41.48 13.30 25.35
N HIS A 232 42.06 12.86 26.46
CA HIS A 232 43.50 12.96 26.69
C HIS A 232 44.23 12.06 25.67
N ALA A 233 45.18 12.63 24.93
CA ALA A 233 46.53 12.10 24.69
C ALA A 233 47.11 12.47 23.30
N SER A 234 48.27 13.13 23.35
CA SER A 234 49.41 13.11 22.43
C SER A 234 49.22 13.36 20.93
N ASN A 235 49.57 14.60 20.54
CA ASN A 235 50.45 14.96 19.42
C ASN A 235 51.17 13.79 18.72
N GLN A 236 50.99 13.60 17.41
CA GLN A 236 51.79 14.28 16.37
C GLN A 236 51.50 13.72 14.96
N SER A 237 51.50 14.65 14.00
CA SER A 237 51.74 14.47 12.57
C SER A 237 50.55 14.27 11.63
N ALA A 238 50.65 15.01 10.52
CA ALA A 238 49.75 15.13 9.37
C ALA A 238 48.44 15.90 9.61
N ASN A 239 48.28 17.04 8.93
CA ASN A 239 47.15 17.27 8.01
C ASN A 239 47.10 18.72 7.48
N ASN A 240 47.64 18.93 6.28
CA ASN A 240 47.07 19.90 5.34
C ASN A 240 45.76 19.31 4.81
N LYS A 241 44.70 19.32 5.64
CA LYS A 241 43.36 18.94 5.24
C LYS A 241 42.55 20.22 5.06
N PRO A 242 41.93 20.46 3.91
CA PRO A 242 41.20 21.70 3.69
C PRO A 242 40.13 21.85 4.77
N ARG A 243 40.06 23.07 5.34
CA ARG A 243 39.07 23.45 6.37
C ARG A 243 37.69 23.02 5.86
N ARG A 244 37.04 22.11 6.58
CA ARG A 244 35.67 21.71 6.27
C ARG A 244 34.80 22.95 6.39
N GLU A 245 34.19 23.32 5.29
CA GLU A 245 33.23 24.40 5.21
C GLU A 245 32.11 24.14 6.23
N THR A 246 31.78 25.18 6.99
CA THR A 246 30.67 25.12 7.94
C THR A 246 29.34 25.11 7.18
N THR A 247 28.27 24.60 7.83
CA THR A 247 26.94 24.54 7.22
C THR A 247 26.46 25.90 6.72
N GLU A 248 26.79 26.97 7.45
CA GLU A 248 26.41 28.34 7.09
C GLU A 248 27.22 28.87 5.90
N GLU A 249 28.51 28.53 5.79
CA GLU A 249 29.33 28.88 4.63
C GLU A 249 28.82 28.17 3.36
N TYR A 250 28.43 26.89 3.46
CA TYR A 250 27.85 26.13 2.34
C TYR A 250 26.51 26.72 1.87
N LYS A 251 25.61 27.05 2.81
CA LYS A 251 24.34 27.71 2.48
C LYS A 251 24.58 29.06 1.80
N GLN A 252 25.50 29.87 2.31
CA GLN A 252 25.85 31.16 1.71
C GLN A 252 26.50 31.02 0.33
N ARG A 253 27.26 29.95 0.09
CA ARG A 253 27.82 29.68 -1.24
C ARG A 253 26.73 29.26 -2.22
N MET A 254 25.86 28.31 -1.84
CA MET A 254 24.73 27.89 -2.67
C MET A 254 23.78 29.05 -2.97
N GLN A 255 23.50 29.92 -1.99
CA GLN A 255 22.65 31.10 -2.20
C GLN A 255 23.32 32.11 -3.14
N ARG A 256 24.64 32.28 -3.05
CA ARG A 256 25.41 33.13 -3.97
C ARG A 256 25.46 32.56 -5.38
N GLU A 257 25.71 31.27 -5.52
CA GLU A 257 25.69 30.55 -6.80
C GLU A 257 24.29 30.65 -7.44
N PHE A 258 23.23 30.45 -6.66
CA PHE A 258 21.85 30.63 -7.13
C PHE A 258 21.60 32.08 -7.56
N ASN A 259 21.97 33.07 -6.76
CA ASN A 259 21.77 34.48 -7.13
C ASN A 259 22.61 34.89 -8.36
N GLN A 260 23.76 34.27 -8.57
CA GLN A 260 24.65 34.49 -9.72
C GLN A 260 24.14 33.81 -10.99
N GLU A 261 23.55 32.63 -10.87
CA GLU A 261 22.95 31.87 -11.98
C GLU A 261 21.60 32.44 -12.42
N PHE A 262 20.83 33.02 -11.49
CA PHE A 262 19.51 33.61 -11.75
C PHE A 262 19.50 35.15 -11.83
N GLY A 263 20.67 35.81 -11.77
CA GLY A 263 20.84 37.20 -12.18
C GLY A 263 20.02 38.25 -11.42
N ILE A 264 19.83 38.11 -10.10
CA ILE A 264 19.22 39.18 -9.28
C ILE A 264 20.34 40.04 -8.70
N GLU A 265 20.82 40.99 -9.51
CA GLU A 265 21.74 42.02 -9.04
C GLU A 265 20.97 43.05 -8.19
N VAL A 266 21.03 42.92 -6.86
CA VAL A 266 20.58 43.98 -5.96
C VAL A 266 21.66 45.06 -5.97
N GLN A 267 21.50 46.04 -6.86
CA GLN A 267 22.31 47.26 -6.88
C GLN A 267 22.12 48.00 -5.54
N PRO A 268 23.19 48.24 -4.74
CA PRO A 268 23.09 49.10 -3.57
C PRO A 268 22.83 50.53 -4.03
N GLY A 269 21.77 51.15 -3.49
CA GLY A 269 21.26 52.45 -3.89
C GLY A 269 22.33 53.53 -4.00
N SER A 270 22.47 54.06 -5.22
CA SER A 270 23.13 55.35 -5.46
C SER A 270 22.27 56.45 -4.84
N HIS A 271 22.65 56.89 -3.64
CA HIS A 271 22.22 58.17 -3.11
C HIS A 271 22.82 59.25 -4.02
N THR A 272 21.99 59.80 -4.91
CA THR A 272 22.33 60.98 -5.68
C THR A 272 22.03 62.19 -4.80
N ASP A 273 23.09 62.92 -4.43
CA ASP A 273 23.01 64.26 -3.89
C ASP A 273 22.32 65.17 -4.93
N CYS A 274 21.11 65.63 -4.60
CA CYS A 274 20.44 66.70 -5.33
C CYS A 274 20.58 67.99 -4.53
N TYR A 275 21.42 68.89 -5.06
CA TYR A 275 21.54 70.29 -4.68
C TYR A 275 20.18 71.01 -4.69
N SER A 276 19.97 71.87 -3.70
CA SER A 276 19.27 73.16 -3.82
C SER A 276 19.91 74.16 -2.87
#